data_AF-J5UKK5-F1
#
_entry.id   AF-J5UKK5-F1
#
_cell.length_a   1.000
_cell.length_b   1.000
_cell.length_c   1.000
_cell.angle_alpha   90.00
_cell.angle_beta   90.00
_cell.angle_gamma   90.00
#
_symmetry.space_group_name_H-M   'P 1'
#
loop_
_entity.id
_entity.type
_entity.pdbx_description
1 polymer ?
#
loop_
_entity_poly.entity_id
_entity_poly.type
_entity_poly.pdbx_seq_one_letter_code
_entity_poly.pdbx_strand_id
1 'polypeptide(L)' 'MDKSYYFNEAFKIKYGYDSSTGLDEIDVKTIDQESLYKKIYRYFGFIVEANVNRKPPITMQKRFNGKYYKRFN' A
#
# COMPACT_ATOMS: atom_id res chain seq x y z
N MET A 1 -1.51 14.06 9.61
CA MET A 1 -1.14 13.01 10.60
C MET A 1 -0.66 11.84 9.78
N ASP A 2 0.65 11.69 9.65
CA ASP A 2 1.23 10.79 8.67
C ASP A 2 1.54 9.47 9.35
N LYS A 3 0.58 8.55 9.22
CA LYS A 3 0.76 7.14 9.58
C LYS A 3 1.39 6.41 8.40
N SER A 4 2.50 5.74 8.65
CA SER A 4 3.21 4.91 7.68
C SER A 4 3.09 3.44 8.07
N TYR A 5 2.91 2.57 7.08
CA TYR A 5 2.79 1.12 7.29
C TYR A 5 3.77 0.39 6.39
N TYR A 6 4.50 -0.57 6.96
CA TYR A 6 5.52 -1.32 6.26
C TYR A 6 5.13 -2.79 6.17
N PHE A 7 5.15 -3.33 4.96
CA PHE A 7 4.74 -4.70 4.66
C PHE A 7 5.95 -5.61 4.52
N ASN A 8 5.82 -6.87 4.92
CA ASN A 8 6.78 -7.92 4.60
C ASN A 8 6.54 -8.51 3.20
N GLU A 9 7.37 -9.47 2.80
CA GLU A 9 7.29 -10.12 1.48
C GLU A 9 5.98 -10.88 1.26
N ALA A 10 5.36 -11.38 2.33
CA ALA A 10 4.04 -12.02 2.30
C ALA A 10 2.88 -11.01 2.30
N PHE A 11 3.18 -9.72 2.10
CA PHE A 11 2.23 -8.62 2.12
C PHE A 11 1.41 -8.51 3.42
N LYS A 12 2.04 -8.85 4.54
CA LYS A 12 1.51 -8.63 5.89
C LYS A 12 2.20 -7.43 6.54
N ILE A 13 1.49 -6.67 7.36
CA ILE A 13 2.06 -5.53 8.07
C ILE A 13 3.12 -6.06 9.04
N LYS A 14 4.33 -5.52 8.93
CA LYS A 14 5.46 -5.84 9.82
C LYS A 14 5.53 -4.85 10.98
N TYR A 15 5.35 -3.56 10.69
CA TYR A 15 5.27 -2.49 11.69
C TYR A 15 4.54 -1.28 11.10
N GLY A 16 4.05 -0.40 11.97
CA GLY A 16 3.51 0.92 11.60
C GLY A 16 4.16 2.01 12.42
N TYR A 17 4.16 3.23 11.90
CA TYR A 17 4.74 4.41 12.56
C TYR A 17 3.73 5.56 12.52
N ASP A 18 3.53 6.25 13.64
CA ASP A 18 2.70 7.46 13.71
C ASP A 18 3.56 8.66 14.07
N SER A 19 3.93 9.43 13.05
CA SER A 19 4.72 10.65 13.20
C SER A 19 4.06 11.71 14.07
N SER A 20 2.74 11.64 14.29
CA SER A 20 2.01 12.63 15.09
C SER A 20 2.07 12.38 16.58
N THR A 21 2.36 11.14 17.00
CA THR A 21 2.50 10.78 18.41
C THR A 21 3.96 10.58 18.82
N GLY A 22 4.87 10.50 17.85
CA GLY A 22 6.28 10.19 18.10
C GLY A 22 6.49 8.76 18.61
N LEU A 23 5.47 7.90 18.50
CA LEU A 23 5.54 6.51 18.90
C LEU A 23 6.14 5.69 17.76
N ASP A 24 7.26 5.04 18.05
CA ASP A 24 8.07 4.29 17.09
C ASP A 24 7.37 3.06 16.50
N GLU A 25 6.36 2.52 17.21
CA GLU A 25 5.70 1.29 16.78
C GLU A 25 4.19 1.33 17.07
N ILE A 26 3.38 1.42 16.01
CA ILE A 26 1.95 1.13 16.08
C ILE A 26 1.81 -0.37 16.34
N ASP A 27 1.10 -0.75 17.41
CA ASP A 27 0.77 -2.15 17.66
C ASP A 27 -0.03 -2.71 16.47
N VAL A 28 0.61 -3.58 15.69
CA VAL A 28 0.04 -4.15 14.47
C VAL A 28 -1.25 -4.91 14.74
N LYS A 29 -1.43 -5.44 15.97
CA LYS A 29 -2.67 -6.14 16.37
C LYS A 29 -3.87 -5.21 16.43
N THR A 30 -3.65 -3.92 16.64
CA THR A 30 -4.72 -2.91 16.66
C THR A 30 -5.13 -2.46 15.26
N ILE A 31 -4.37 -2.86 14.23
CA ILE A 31 -4.65 -2.51 12.84
C ILE A 31 -5.59 -3.57 12.25
N ASP A 32 -6.71 -3.10 11.70
CA ASP A 32 -7.57 -3.91 10.84
C ASP A 32 -6.85 -4.16 9.49
N GLN A 33 -6.08 -5.25 9.46
CA GLN A 33 -5.27 -5.63 8.31
C GLN A 33 -6.13 -5.95 7.09
N GLU A 34 -7.34 -6.49 7.27
CA GLU A 34 -8.24 -6.83 6.16
C GLU A 34 -8.79 -5.57 5.50
N SER A 35 -9.23 -4.59 6.30
CA SER A 35 -9.69 -3.29 5.80
C SER A 35 -8.58 -2.54 5.08
N LEU A 36 -7.36 -2.53 5.62
CA LEU A 36 -6.21 -1.90 4.97
C LEU A 36 -5.87 -2.60 3.64
N TYR A 37 -5.88 -3.94 3.62
CA TYR A 37 -5.67 -4.72 2.41
C TYR A 37 -6.71 -4.42 1.34
N LYS A 38 -8.01 -4.41 1.68
CA LYS A 38 -9.10 -4.05 0.76
C LYS A 38 -8.93 -2.64 0.19
N LYS A 39 -8.49 -1.68 1.01
CA LYS A 39 -8.22 -0.30 0.58
C LYS A 39 -7.04 -0.26 -0.39
N ILE A 40 -5.93 -0.93 -0.10
CA ILE A 40 -4.78 -1.02 -0.99
C ILE A 40 -5.16 -1.72 -2.30
N TYR A 41 -5.88 -2.83 -2.24
CA TYR A 41 -6.34 -3.55 -3.43
C TYR A 41 -7.30 -2.73 -4.30
N ARG A 42 -8.22 -1.96 -3.70
CA ARG A 42 -9.10 -1.03 -4.45
C ARG A 42 -8.30 0.01 -5.26
N TYR A 43 -7.18 0.48 -4.72
CA TYR A 43 -6.37 1.50 -5.37
C TYR A 43 -5.29 0.91 -6.28
N PHE A 44 -4.66 -0.18 -5.87
CA PHE A 44 -3.42 -0.74 -6.42
C PHE A 44 -3.51 -2.24 -6.74
N GLY A 45 -4.70 -2.86 -6.69
CA GLY A 45 -4.89 -4.29 -6.97
C GLY A 45 -4.37 -4.70 -8.35
N PHE A 46 -4.46 -3.79 -9.34
CA PHE A 46 -3.87 -4.00 -10.66
C PHE A 46 -2.33 -4.16 -10.65
N ILE A 47 -1.64 -3.64 -9.64
CA ILE A 47 -0.19 -3.83 -9.40
C ILE A 47 0.06 -5.19 -8.77
N VAL A 48 -0.74 -5.53 -7.75
CA VAL A 48 -0.64 -6.81 -7.03
C VAL A 48 -0.88 -7.98 -7.99
N GLU A 49 -1.95 -7.93 -8.79
CA GLU A 49 -2.28 -8.94 -9.81
C GLU A 49 -1.20 -9.06 -10.90
N ALA A 50 -0.62 -7.93 -11.34
CA ALA A 50 0.45 -7.94 -12.34
C ALA A 50 1.75 -8.58 -11.80
N ASN A 51 2.05 -8.38 -10.51
CA ASN A 51 3.23 -8.96 -9.86
C ASN A 51 3.07 -10.48 -9.66
N VAL A 52 1.88 -10.93 -9.25
CA VAL A 52 1.56 -12.37 -9.11
C VAL A 52 1.68 -13.11 -10.44
N ASN A 53 1.22 -12.49 -11.54
CA ASN A 53 1.24 -13.10 -12.87
C ASN A 53 2.59 -13.03 -13.58
N ARG A 54 3.65 -12.50 -12.95
CA ARG A 54 5.03 -12.32 -13.49
C ARG A 54 5.13 -11.67 -14.87
N LYS A 55 4.05 -11.04 -15.35
CA LYS A 55 4.01 -10.25 -16.56
C LYS A 55 3.61 -8.84 -16.14
N PRO A 56 4.58 -7.95 -15.87
CA PRO A 56 4.24 -6.54 -15.82
C PRO A 56 3.80 -6.15 -17.25
N PRO A 57 2.52 -5.81 -17.50
CA PRO A 57 2.15 -5.22 -18.78
C PRO A 57 3.02 -3.96 -18.94
N ILE A 58 3.57 -3.79 -20.13
CA ILE A 58 4.74 -2.97 -20.49
C ILE A 58 4.77 -1.52 -20.00
N THR A 59 3.78 -1.00 -19.29
CA THR A 59 3.98 0.21 -18.49
C THR A 59 3.06 0.26 -17.26
N MET A 60 3.40 -0.49 -16.20
CA MET A 60 2.80 -0.32 -14.86
C MET A 60 2.85 1.13 -14.38
N GLN A 61 3.95 1.83 -14.70
CA GLN A 61 4.12 3.26 -14.46
C GLN A 61 3.15 4.13 -15.27
N LYS A 62 2.81 3.76 -16.51
CA LYS A 62 1.80 4.48 -17.32
C LYS A 62 0.38 4.23 -16.82
N ARG A 63 0.06 3.03 -16.33
CA ARG A 63 -1.23 2.74 -15.66
C ARG A 63 -1.36 3.51 -14.34
N PHE A 64 -0.29 3.55 -13.55
CA PHE A 64 -0.22 4.33 -12.32
C PHE A 64 -0.38 5.82 -12.62
N ASN A 65 0.41 6.37 -13.55
CA ASN A 65 0.30 7.76 -13.98
C ASN A 65 -1.11 8.05 -14.54
N GLY A 66 -1.67 7.21 -15.39
CA GLY A 66 -3.04 7.42 -15.91
C GLY A 66 -4.11 7.56 -14.82
N LYS A 67 -4.00 6.80 -13.72
CA LYS A 67 -4.96 6.82 -12.61
C LYS A 67 -4.70 7.94 -11.59
N TYR A 68 -3.43 8.30 -11.35
CA TYR A 68 -3.04 9.17 -10.24
C TYR A 68 -2.39 10.50 -10.64
N TYR A 69 -1.92 10.67 -11.88
CA TYR A 69 -1.24 11.88 -12.35
C TYR A 69 -2.10 13.14 -12.25
N LYS A 70 -3.43 13.02 -12.35
CA LYS A 70 -4.36 14.15 -12.20
C LYS A 70 -4.73 14.50 -10.75
N ARG A 71 -4.26 13.74 -9.75
CA ARG A 71 -4.63 13.96 -8.34
C ARG A 71 -3.66 14.87 -7.58
N PHE A 72 -2.54 15.23 -8.20
CA PHE A 72 -1.45 15.98 -7.57
C PHE A 72 -1.10 17.28 -8.31
N ASN A 73 -1.92 17.69 -9.29
CA ASN A 73 -1.86 19.00 -9.94
C ASN A 73 -3.04 19.86 -9.48
#